data_AF-A0A4U0WEM2-F1
#
_entry.id   AF-A0A4U0WEM2-F1
#
_cell.length_a   1.000
_cell.length_b   1.000
_cell.length_c   1.000
_cell.angle_alpha   90.00
_cell.angle_beta   90.00
_cell.angle_gamma   90.00
#
_symmetry.space_group_name_H-M   'P 1'
#
loop_
_entity.id
_entity.type
_entity.pdbx_description
1 polymer ?
#
loop_
_entity_poly.entity_id
_entity_poly.type
_entity_poly.pdbx_seq_one_letter_code
_entity_poly.pdbx_strand_id
1 'polypeptide(L)'
;MGEKVSQLPRETPKHPTIRASNSSFVLEKAGSVKYEDRPIPELKSPYDVLVNVKFTGICGSDVHYWVHGAIGHFIVRDPMVLGHESAGIVTEVGSSVTTLKKGDRVAMEPANKIITVDINEDRLAFAQKYAATHAFRSQRESPADSAARLVKECGLGPGADIIIDASGAEICIQTAIHALRVGGTYVQGGMGKNDITFPIMAMCTKELNVKGSFRYGSGDYQLAVEMLAAGRISVKELITGKVAFTEAERAFEDVKAGKGIKMLIEGVKD
;
A
#
# COMPACT_ATOMS: atom_id res chain seq x y z
N MET A 1 -27.13 49.91 0.03
CA MET A 1 -27.55 48.81 0.91
C MET A 1 -26.49 47.74 0.83
N GLY A 2 -25.61 47.66 1.84
CA GLY A 2 -24.59 46.61 1.93
C GLY A 2 -24.84 45.80 3.19
N GLU A 3 -25.21 44.54 3.03
CA GLU A 3 -25.40 43.61 4.15
C GLU A 3 -24.04 43.10 4.62
N LYS A 4 -23.74 43.31 5.91
CA LYS A 4 -22.58 42.72 6.59
C LYS A 4 -22.89 41.27 6.90
N VAL A 5 -22.15 40.35 6.28
CA VAL A 5 -22.11 38.94 6.69
C VAL A 5 -21.42 38.86 8.05
N SER A 6 -22.18 38.55 9.10
CA SER A 6 -21.63 38.32 10.44
C SER A 6 -20.85 37.00 10.45
N GLN A 7 -19.53 37.08 10.69
CA GLN A 7 -18.74 35.88 10.96
C GLN A 7 -19.15 35.28 12.31
N LEU A 8 -19.54 34.01 12.30
CA LEU A 8 -19.79 33.23 13.51
C LEU A 8 -18.50 33.13 14.36
N PRO A 9 -18.59 33.18 15.70
CA PRO A 9 -17.42 33.09 16.55
C PRO A 9 -16.70 31.75 16.34
N ARG A 10 -15.38 31.79 16.12
CA ARG A 10 -14.53 30.60 16.17
C ARG A 10 -14.31 30.24 17.64
N GLU A 11 -15.08 29.28 18.15
CA GLU A 11 -14.75 28.64 19.41
C GLU A 11 -13.41 27.90 19.29
N THR A 12 -12.52 28.09 20.25
CA THR A 12 -11.33 27.25 20.43
C THR A 12 -11.81 25.84 20.77
N PRO A 13 -11.41 24.79 20.01
CA PRO A 13 -11.83 23.43 20.30
C PRO A 13 -11.30 23.03 21.68
N LYS A 14 -12.19 22.81 22.64
CA LYS A 14 -11.83 22.13 23.89
C LYS A 14 -11.28 20.76 23.52
N HIS A 15 -10.10 20.41 24.01
CA HIS A 15 -9.54 19.07 23.81
C HIS A 15 -10.57 18.04 24.27
N PRO A 16 -11.08 17.16 23.39
CA PRO A 16 -12.08 16.19 23.79
C PRO A 16 -11.44 15.23 24.80
N THR A 17 -11.96 15.23 26.02
CA THR A 17 -11.72 14.18 27.01
C THR A 17 -12.01 12.84 26.37
N ILE A 18 -11.04 11.93 26.41
CA ILE A 18 -11.17 10.57 25.86
C ILE A 18 -12.37 9.91 26.56
N ARG A 19 -13.44 9.62 25.81
CA ARG A 19 -14.51 8.77 26.31
C ARG A 19 -13.95 7.36 26.48
N ALA A 20 -14.26 6.73 27.62
CA ALA A 20 -13.78 5.40 28.00
C ALA A 20 -14.39 4.24 27.19
N SER A 21 -15.23 4.53 26.19
CA SER A 21 -16.00 3.55 25.42
C SER A 21 -15.60 3.58 23.94
N ASN A 22 -15.43 2.42 23.30
CA ASN A 22 -15.17 2.30 21.86
C ASN A 22 -16.40 1.69 21.15
N SER A 23 -17.47 2.49 21.12
CA SER A 23 -18.73 2.15 20.46
C SER A 23 -18.50 1.91 18.97
N SER A 24 -18.91 0.74 18.49
CA SER A 24 -18.67 0.25 17.14
C SER A 24 -19.98 -0.09 16.44
N PHE A 25 -20.06 0.18 15.13
CA PHE A 25 -21.18 -0.24 14.29
C PHE A 25 -20.81 -1.54 13.56
N VAL A 26 -21.46 -2.63 13.94
CA VAL A 26 -21.04 -4.00 13.60
C VAL A 26 -22.10 -4.68 12.75
N LEU A 27 -21.70 -5.16 11.58
CA LEU A 27 -22.48 -6.03 10.72
C LEU A 27 -22.35 -7.48 11.19
N GLU A 28 -23.45 -8.09 11.62
CA GLU A 28 -23.47 -9.50 12.03
C GLU A 28 -23.73 -10.45 10.86
N LYS A 29 -24.64 -10.04 9.97
CA LYS A 29 -25.01 -10.74 8.73
C LYS A 29 -25.79 -9.77 7.84
N ALA A 30 -26.08 -10.17 6.60
CA ALA A 30 -26.93 -9.39 5.69
C ALA A 30 -28.20 -8.87 6.38
N GLY A 31 -28.42 -7.56 6.31
CA GLY A 31 -29.53 -6.83 6.91
C GLY A 31 -29.46 -6.62 8.44
N SER A 32 -28.47 -7.18 9.13
CA SER A 32 -28.40 -7.19 10.60
C SER A 32 -27.16 -6.46 11.12
N VAL A 33 -27.38 -5.31 11.75
CA VAL A 33 -26.34 -4.50 12.37
C VAL A 33 -26.65 -4.28 13.85
N LYS A 34 -25.61 -4.10 14.65
CA LYS A 34 -25.73 -3.69 16.05
C LYS A 34 -24.71 -2.61 16.40
N TYR A 35 -25.05 -1.85 17.43
CA TYR A 35 -24.11 -0.97 18.12
C TYR A 35 -23.61 -1.73 19.34
N GLU A 36 -22.31 -1.92 19.46
CA GLU A 36 -21.70 -2.55 20.63
C GLU A 36 -20.41 -1.83 21.01
N ASP A 37 -20.14 -1.75 22.31
CA ASP A 37 -18.83 -1.33 22.78
C ASP A 37 -17.82 -2.44 22.57
N ARG A 38 -16.70 -2.10 21.93
CA ARG A 38 -15.53 -2.98 21.81
C ARG A 38 -14.40 -2.48 22.70
N PRO A 39 -13.37 -3.30 22.99
CA PRO A 39 -12.17 -2.81 23.66
C PRO A 39 -11.51 -1.70 22.85
N ILE A 40 -10.93 -0.71 23.54
CA ILE A 40 -10.01 0.23 22.89
C ILE A 40 -8.77 -0.58 22.47
N PRO A 41 -8.34 -0.55 21.20
CA PRO A 41 -7.17 -1.30 20.76
C PRO A 41 -5.89 -0.82 21.47
N GLU A 42 -5.06 -1.77 21.87
CA GLU A 42 -3.68 -1.52 22.29
C GLU A 42 -2.76 -1.51 21.06
N LEU A 43 -1.67 -0.74 21.11
CA LEU A 43 -0.65 -0.75 20.07
C LEU A 43 0.03 -2.12 20.03
N LYS A 44 0.03 -2.79 18.88
CA LYS A 44 0.63 -4.13 18.71
C LYS A 44 2.04 -4.07 18.12
N SER A 45 2.35 -2.99 17.42
CA SER A 45 3.64 -2.72 16.79
C SER A 45 4.20 -1.38 17.30
N PRO A 46 5.54 -1.23 17.40
CA PRO A 46 6.16 0.05 17.70
C PRO A 46 5.93 1.11 16.60
N TYR A 47 5.37 0.73 15.44
CA TYR A 47 5.01 1.62 14.35
C TYR A 47 3.50 1.95 14.29
N ASP A 48 2.68 1.40 15.19
CA ASP A 48 1.24 1.68 15.21
C ASP A 48 0.94 3.08 15.77
N VAL A 49 -0.22 3.62 15.40
CA VAL A 49 -0.83 4.78 16.05
C VAL A 49 -2.27 4.46 16.43
N LEU A 50 -2.72 4.96 17.57
CA LEU A 50 -4.13 4.88 17.96
C LEU A 50 -4.83 6.17 17.53
N VAL A 51 -5.92 6.04 16.79
CA VAL A 51 -6.67 7.18 16.25
C VAL A 51 -8.08 7.20 16.84
N ASN A 52 -8.45 8.31 17.46
CA ASN A 52 -9.83 8.63 17.80
C ASN A 52 -10.55 9.12 16.54
N VAL A 53 -11.24 8.20 15.88
CA VAL A 53 -12.02 8.46 14.66
C VAL A 53 -13.04 9.55 14.93
N LYS A 54 -13.05 10.59 14.10
CA LYS A 54 -13.99 11.72 14.18
C LYS A 54 -15.06 11.65 13.10
N PHE A 55 -14.68 11.20 11.92
CA PHE A 55 -15.57 11.06 10.78
C PHE A 55 -15.19 9.80 10.01
N THR A 56 -16.20 9.12 9.49
CA THR A 56 -16.06 7.99 8.58
C THR A 56 -17.06 8.21 7.45
N GLY A 57 -16.55 8.26 6.22
CA GLY A 57 -17.37 8.21 5.01
C GLY A 57 -18.03 6.86 4.85
N ILE A 58 -19.18 6.84 4.19
CA ILE A 58 -19.89 5.61 3.82
C ILE A 58 -19.65 5.38 2.34
N CYS A 59 -19.07 4.25 1.99
CA CYS A 59 -18.86 3.83 0.62
C CYS A 59 -20.03 2.95 0.14
N GLY A 60 -20.21 2.84 -1.18
CA GLY A 60 -21.17 1.89 -1.76
C GLY A 60 -20.88 0.43 -1.37
N SER A 61 -19.61 0.10 -1.08
CA SER A 61 -19.21 -1.23 -0.58
C SER A 61 -19.74 -1.51 0.83
N ASP A 62 -19.76 -0.53 1.73
CA ASP A 62 -20.35 -0.71 3.07
C ASP A 62 -21.84 -1.06 2.97
N VAL A 63 -22.56 -0.38 2.05
CA VAL A 63 -23.97 -0.66 1.76
C VAL A 63 -24.13 -2.06 1.14
N HIS A 64 -23.25 -2.44 0.21
CA HIS A 64 -23.31 -3.76 -0.42
C HIS A 64 -23.08 -4.88 0.60
N TYR A 65 -22.14 -4.71 1.52
CA TYR A 65 -21.95 -5.63 2.64
C TYR A 65 -23.16 -5.66 3.56
N TRP A 66 -23.74 -4.51 3.92
CA TRP A 66 -24.93 -4.48 4.76
C TRP A 66 -26.11 -5.21 4.10
N VAL A 67 -26.37 -4.98 2.82
CA VAL A 67 -27.51 -5.57 2.11
C VAL A 67 -27.30 -7.05 1.80
N HIS A 68 -26.11 -7.43 1.33
CA HIS A 68 -25.86 -8.76 0.78
C HIS A 68 -25.01 -9.66 1.68
N GLY A 69 -24.38 -9.13 2.73
CA GLY A 69 -23.43 -9.85 3.56
C GLY A 69 -22.14 -10.24 2.84
N ALA A 70 -21.94 -9.78 1.60
CA ALA A 70 -20.79 -10.11 0.78
C ALA A 70 -20.57 -9.10 -0.36
N ILE A 71 -19.35 -9.04 -0.89
CA ILE A 71 -19.01 -8.45 -2.18
C ILE A 71 -18.21 -9.49 -2.97
N GLY A 72 -18.83 -10.09 -3.99
CA GLY A 72 -18.24 -11.22 -4.71
C GLY A 72 -17.88 -12.36 -3.74
N HIS A 73 -16.60 -12.73 -3.69
CA HIS A 73 -16.09 -13.81 -2.82
C HIS A 73 -15.76 -13.37 -1.38
N PHE A 74 -15.83 -12.08 -1.07
CA PHE A 74 -15.62 -11.57 0.29
C PHE A 74 -16.93 -11.68 1.06
N ILE A 75 -17.08 -12.76 1.83
CA ILE A 75 -18.30 -13.07 2.58
C ILE A 75 -18.07 -12.76 4.05
N VAL A 76 -19.00 -12.02 4.67
CA VAL A 76 -19.02 -11.78 6.12
C VAL A 76 -19.40 -13.10 6.81
N ARG A 77 -18.40 -13.74 7.42
CA ARG A 77 -18.57 -15.00 8.17
C ARG A 77 -18.68 -14.78 9.68
N ASP A 78 -18.12 -13.66 10.15
CA ASP A 78 -18.07 -13.26 11.55
C ASP A 78 -18.43 -11.76 11.67
N PRO A 79 -18.88 -11.27 12.84
CA PRO A 79 -19.27 -9.88 13.03
C PRO A 79 -18.16 -8.87 12.68
N MET A 80 -18.43 -8.00 11.71
CA MET A 80 -17.47 -7.07 11.10
C MET A 80 -17.81 -5.62 11.44
N VAL A 81 -16.85 -4.84 11.94
CA VAL A 81 -16.99 -3.38 12.07
C VAL A 81 -16.98 -2.77 10.66
N LEU A 82 -17.97 -1.94 10.34
CA LEU A 82 -18.08 -1.27 9.04
C LEU A 82 -17.28 0.05 8.99
N GLY A 83 -17.01 0.53 7.78
CA GLY A 83 -16.35 1.81 7.53
C GLY A 83 -14.85 1.70 7.27
N HIS A 84 -14.40 2.34 6.19
CA HIS A 84 -13.00 2.30 5.74
C HIS A 84 -12.51 3.65 5.17
N GLU A 85 -13.34 4.69 5.22
CA GLU A 85 -13.05 6.05 4.74
C GLU A 85 -12.95 7.02 5.93
N SER A 86 -12.01 6.78 6.84
CA SER A 86 -11.99 7.42 8.16
C SER A 86 -10.96 8.53 8.30
N ALA A 87 -11.27 9.54 9.12
CA ALA A 87 -10.34 10.56 9.58
C ALA A 87 -10.52 10.82 11.08
N GLY A 88 -9.44 11.17 11.77
CA GLY A 88 -9.48 11.29 13.23
C GLY A 88 -8.30 12.04 13.83
N ILE A 89 -8.18 11.92 15.14
CA ILE A 89 -7.11 12.55 15.93
C ILE A 89 -6.25 11.44 16.55
N VAL A 90 -4.94 11.52 16.37
CA VAL A 90 -3.98 10.60 17.01
C VAL A 90 -4.04 10.75 18.53
N THR A 91 -4.29 9.67 19.26
CA THR A 91 -4.35 9.64 20.74
C THR A 91 -3.14 8.95 21.37
N GLU A 92 -2.48 8.06 20.63
CA GLU A 92 -1.28 7.33 21.06
C GLU A 92 -0.39 7.03 19.84
N VAL A 93 0.93 6.94 20.05
CA VAL A 93 1.91 6.61 19.02
C VAL A 93 2.89 5.57 19.55
N GLY A 94 3.25 4.61 18.70
CA GLY A 94 4.26 3.60 19.03
C GLY A 94 5.66 4.21 19.13
N SER A 95 6.57 3.50 19.80
CA SER A 95 7.92 3.98 20.13
C SER A 95 8.81 4.28 18.93
N SER A 96 8.48 3.76 17.75
CA SER A 96 9.24 3.94 16.50
C SER A 96 8.54 4.87 15.49
N VAL A 97 7.41 5.48 15.85
CA VAL A 97 6.73 6.49 15.02
C VAL A 97 7.43 7.83 15.16
N THR A 98 8.00 8.35 14.07
CA THR A 98 8.73 9.63 14.05
C THR A 98 8.01 10.74 13.29
N THR A 99 6.98 10.41 12.52
CA THR A 99 6.31 11.32 11.58
C THR A 99 4.96 11.86 12.07
N LEU A 100 4.40 11.28 13.13
CA LEU A 100 3.12 11.66 13.75
C LEU A 100 3.29 11.81 15.27
N LYS A 101 2.44 12.64 15.88
CA LYS A 101 2.35 12.79 17.34
C LYS A 101 0.91 12.86 17.82
N LYS A 102 0.71 12.59 19.11
CA LYS A 102 -0.58 12.78 19.78
C LYS A 102 -1.13 14.20 19.50
N GLY A 103 -2.38 14.27 19.08
CA GLY A 103 -3.08 15.50 18.70
C GLY A 103 -3.09 15.80 17.21
N ASP A 104 -2.28 15.12 16.39
CA ASP A 104 -2.32 15.29 14.94
C ASP A 104 -3.66 14.85 14.36
N ARG A 105 -4.15 15.59 13.35
CA ARG A 105 -5.33 15.22 12.55
C ARG A 105 -4.86 14.41 11.35
N VAL A 106 -5.41 13.22 11.18
CA VAL A 106 -4.99 12.28 10.14
C VAL A 106 -6.19 11.76 9.34
N ALA A 107 -5.96 11.48 8.06
CA ALA A 107 -6.83 10.63 7.26
C ALA A 107 -6.25 9.21 7.27
N MET A 108 -7.11 8.19 7.30
CA MET A 108 -6.73 6.80 7.36
C MET A 108 -6.86 6.18 5.97
N GLU A 109 -5.75 5.69 5.43
CA GLU A 109 -5.73 4.90 4.21
C GLU A 109 -5.91 3.42 4.56
N PRO A 110 -6.97 2.74 4.10
CA PRO A 110 -7.24 1.35 4.47
C PRO A 110 -6.32 0.34 3.76
N ALA A 111 -5.58 0.75 2.72
CA ALA A 111 -4.55 -0.08 2.07
C ALA A 111 -3.30 -0.14 2.95
N ASN A 112 -3.15 -1.23 3.70
CA ASN A 112 -2.15 -1.35 4.77
C ASN A 112 -1.01 -2.33 4.48
N LYS A 113 -0.95 -2.93 3.28
CA LYS A 113 0.09 -3.90 2.92
C LYS A 113 0.76 -3.58 1.59
N ILE A 114 2.01 -3.15 1.68
CA ILE A 114 2.96 -3.05 0.58
C ILE A 114 3.99 -4.15 0.77
N ILE A 115 4.05 -5.10 -0.16
CA ILE A 115 4.98 -6.23 -0.10
C ILE A 115 6.02 -6.03 -1.20
N THR A 116 7.29 -5.98 -0.81
CA THR A 116 8.40 -6.02 -1.76
C THR A 116 8.81 -7.47 -2.01
N VAL A 117 9.10 -7.81 -3.26
CA VAL A 117 9.59 -9.13 -3.69
C VAL A 117 10.88 -8.95 -4.46
N ASP A 118 11.95 -9.63 -4.03
CA ASP A 118 13.26 -9.60 -4.69
C ASP A 118 14.04 -10.87 -4.28
N ILE A 119 15.11 -11.17 -5.01
CA ILE A 119 16.10 -12.18 -4.64
C ILE A 119 17.23 -11.60 -3.78
N ASN A 120 17.45 -10.28 -3.88
CA ASN A 120 18.51 -9.55 -3.21
C ASN A 120 18.04 -9.03 -1.84
N GLU A 121 18.65 -9.54 -0.78
CA GLU A 121 18.28 -9.20 0.61
C GLU A 121 18.53 -7.74 0.97
N ASP A 122 19.58 -7.11 0.41
CA ASP A 122 19.88 -5.70 0.68
C ASP A 122 18.77 -4.80 0.11
N ARG A 123 18.22 -5.15 -1.05
CA ARG A 123 17.08 -4.44 -1.65
C ARG A 123 15.81 -4.61 -0.85
N LEU A 124 15.55 -5.82 -0.35
CA LEU A 124 14.42 -6.11 0.53
C LEU A 124 14.53 -5.30 1.84
N ALA A 125 15.70 -5.29 2.46
CA ALA A 125 15.96 -4.56 3.70
C ALA A 125 15.84 -3.04 3.49
N PHE A 126 16.34 -2.52 2.36
CA PHE A 126 16.15 -1.13 1.98
C PHE A 126 14.66 -0.79 1.82
N ALA A 127 13.92 -1.60 1.05
CA ALA A 127 12.51 -1.37 0.77
C ALA A 127 11.65 -1.37 2.04
N GLN A 128 11.92 -2.26 3.00
CA GLN A 128 11.22 -2.25 4.30
C GLN A 128 11.46 -0.97 5.11
N LYS A 129 12.68 -0.43 5.09
CA LYS A 129 12.99 0.84 5.76
C LYS A 129 12.36 2.03 5.04
N TYR A 130 12.13 1.92 3.73
CA TYR A 130 11.71 3.01 2.89
C TYR A 130 10.19 3.12 2.75
N ALA A 131 9.49 2.02 2.41
CA ALA A 131 8.05 2.06 2.12
C ALA A 131 7.31 0.72 2.27
N ALA A 132 8.00 -0.42 2.26
CA ALA A 132 7.36 -1.73 2.28
C ALA A 132 7.02 -2.16 3.71
N THR A 133 5.80 -2.65 3.90
CA THR A 133 5.35 -3.24 5.17
C THR A 133 5.84 -4.67 5.38
N HIS A 134 6.13 -5.38 4.29
CA HIS A 134 6.61 -6.76 4.31
C HIS A 134 7.66 -6.95 3.21
N ALA A 135 8.57 -7.90 3.41
CA ALA A 135 9.48 -8.35 2.38
C ALA A 135 9.32 -9.85 2.18
N PHE A 136 9.40 -10.28 0.92
CA PHE A 136 9.37 -11.67 0.55
C PHE A 136 10.56 -11.98 -0.34
N ARG A 137 11.43 -12.87 0.14
CA ARG A 137 12.58 -13.34 -0.64
C ARG A 137 12.14 -14.41 -1.61
N SER A 138 12.29 -14.15 -2.90
CA SER A 138 12.02 -15.12 -3.95
C SER A 138 13.08 -16.24 -3.94
N GLN A 139 12.65 -17.48 -4.14
CA GLN A 139 13.50 -18.67 -4.10
C GLN A 139 13.27 -19.54 -5.34
N ARG A 140 14.13 -20.54 -5.56
CA ARG A 140 13.93 -21.54 -6.62
C ARG A 140 12.87 -22.55 -6.17
N GLU A 141 11.64 -22.29 -6.58
CA GLU A 141 10.47 -23.14 -6.33
C GLU A 141 9.49 -22.99 -7.51
N SER A 142 8.41 -23.78 -7.53
CA SER A 142 7.39 -23.62 -8.57
C SER A 142 6.63 -22.28 -8.39
N PRO A 143 6.10 -21.66 -9.46
CA PRO A 143 5.34 -20.42 -9.32
C PRO A 143 4.14 -20.53 -8.38
N ALA A 144 3.45 -21.67 -8.41
CA ALA A 144 2.30 -21.92 -7.55
C ALA A 144 2.70 -22.05 -6.07
N ASP A 145 3.80 -22.72 -5.79
CA ASP A 145 4.32 -22.85 -4.41
C ASP A 145 4.82 -21.50 -3.89
N SER A 146 5.56 -20.75 -4.71
CA SER A 146 6.02 -19.41 -4.35
C SER A 146 4.86 -18.47 -4.06
N ALA A 147 3.79 -18.54 -4.87
CA ALA A 147 2.58 -17.77 -4.67
C ALA A 147 1.86 -18.15 -3.36
N ALA A 148 1.69 -19.45 -3.09
CA ALA A 148 1.09 -19.93 -1.85
C ALA A 148 1.91 -19.49 -0.62
N ARG A 149 3.23 -19.55 -0.73
CA ARG A 149 4.16 -19.11 0.32
C ARG A 149 4.07 -17.59 0.54
N LEU A 150 4.10 -16.79 -0.52
CA LEU A 150 3.90 -15.34 -0.46
C LEU A 150 2.58 -14.99 0.23
N VAL A 151 1.48 -15.62 -0.18
CA VAL A 151 0.15 -15.38 0.39
C VAL A 151 0.10 -15.72 1.88
N LYS A 152 0.71 -16.85 2.27
CA LYS A 152 0.76 -17.31 3.65
C LYS A 152 1.66 -16.42 4.51
N GLU A 153 2.91 -16.19 4.11
CA GLU A 153 3.91 -15.45 4.89
C GLU A 153 3.53 -13.97 5.06
N CYS A 154 2.92 -13.35 4.06
CA CYS A 154 2.49 -11.96 4.13
C CYS A 154 1.02 -11.79 4.58
N GLY A 155 0.32 -12.89 4.89
CA GLY A 155 -1.06 -12.86 5.36
C GLY A 155 -2.02 -12.19 4.39
N LEU A 156 -1.94 -12.51 3.10
CA LEU A 156 -2.76 -11.90 2.05
C LEU A 156 -4.18 -12.47 1.94
N GLY A 157 -4.54 -13.46 2.78
CA GLY A 157 -5.85 -14.10 2.75
C GLY A 157 -6.14 -14.70 1.36
N PRO A 158 -7.15 -14.22 0.61
CA PRO A 158 -7.48 -14.75 -0.72
C PRO A 158 -6.44 -14.44 -1.81
N GLY A 159 -5.46 -13.57 -1.55
CA GLY A 159 -4.44 -13.16 -2.50
C GLY A 159 -4.27 -11.65 -2.59
N ALA A 160 -3.26 -11.19 -3.32
CA ALA A 160 -3.01 -9.76 -3.51
C ALA A 160 -4.10 -9.11 -4.39
N ASP A 161 -4.50 -7.88 -4.06
CA ASP A 161 -5.39 -7.07 -4.90
C ASP A 161 -4.74 -6.66 -6.22
N ILE A 162 -3.48 -6.20 -6.12
CA ILE A 162 -2.69 -5.70 -7.23
C ILE A 162 -1.26 -6.24 -7.09
N ILE A 163 -0.68 -6.70 -8.20
CA ILE A 163 0.75 -7.01 -8.29
C ILE A 163 1.34 -6.25 -9.47
N ILE A 164 2.41 -5.52 -9.21
CA ILE A 164 3.22 -4.82 -10.22
C ILE A 164 4.51 -5.60 -10.38
N ASP A 165 4.67 -6.30 -11.51
CA ASP A 165 5.94 -6.94 -11.83
C ASP A 165 6.91 -5.91 -12.40
N ALA A 166 7.96 -5.61 -11.63
CA ALA A 166 9.08 -4.78 -12.05
C ALA A 166 10.32 -5.60 -12.43
N SER A 167 10.19 -6.94 -12.51
CA SER A 167 11.31 -7.85 -12.74
C SER A 167 11.48 -8.27 -14.21
N GLY A 168 10.38 -8.51 -14.92
CA GLY A 168 10.35 -9.13 -16.24
C GLY A 168 10.72 -10.62 -16.24
N ALA A 169 10.97 -11.22 -15.08
CA ALA A 169 11.35 -12.62 -14.97
C ALA A 169 10.12 -13.52 -15.12
N GLU A 170 10.16 -14.46 -16.06
CA GLU A 170 9.06 -15.39 -16.37
C GLU A 170 8.47 -16.06 -15.11
N ILE A 171 9.32 -16.51 -14.19
CA ILE A 171 8.88 -17.12 -12.92
C ILE A 171 8.12 -16.12 -12.04
N CYS A 172 8.53 -14.86 -11.96
CA CYS A 172 7.86 -13.83 -11.18
C CYS A 172 6.51 -13.46 -11.78
N ILE A 173 6.43 -13.42 -13.12
CA ILE A 173 5.17 -13.20 -13.85
C ILE A 173 4.18 -14.33 -13.51
N GLN A 174 4.62 -15.58 -13.61
CA GLN A 174 3.79 -16.74 -13.26
C GLN A 174 3.36 -16.72 -11.79
N THR A 175 4.29 -16.47 -10.86
CA THR A 175 4.00 -16.36 -9.42
C THR A 175 2.98 -15.28 -9.15
N ALA A 176 3.08 -14.11 -9.80
CA ALA A 176 2.15 -13.02 -9.64
C ALA A 176 0.71 -13.43 -10.03
N ILE A 177 0.52 -14.09 -11.17
CA ILE A 177 -0.80 -14.58 -11.60
C ILE A 177 -1.38 -15.57 -10.58
N HIS A 178 -0.56 -16.43 -9.99
CA HIS A 178 -1.01 -17.35 -8.94
C HIS A 178 -1.25 -16.68 -7.59
N ALA A 179 -0.56 -15.59 -7.27
CA ALA A 179 -0.68 -14.88 -5.99
C ALA A 179 -1.82 -13.86 -5.94
N LEU A 180 -2.35 -13.43 -7.09
CA LEU A 180 -3.51 -12.54 -7.16
C LEU A 180 -4.79 -13.24 -6.67
N ARG A 181 -5.64 -12.48 -5.97
CA ARG A 181 -7.01 -12.90 -5.68
C ARG A 181 -7.87 -12.91 -6.95
N VAL A 182 -9.06 -13.52 -6.86
CA VAL A 182 -10.08 -13.39 -7.92
C VAL A 182 -10.42 -11.92 -8.15
N GLY A 183 -10.49 -11.51 -9.42
CA GLY A 183 -10.67 -10.13 -9.86
C GLY A 183 -9.45 -9.22 -9.64
N GLY A 184 -8.31 -9.77 -9.21
CA GLY A 184 -7.09 -9.01 -8.96
C GLY A 184 -6.48 -8.42 -10.24
N THR A 185 -5.56 -7.46 -10.07
CA THR A 185 -4.90 -6.79 -11.20
C THR A 185 -3.41 -7.09 -11.24
N TYR A 186 -2.94 -7.54 -12.39
CA TYR A 186 -1.53 -7.67 -12.73
C TYR A 186 -1.09 -6.51 -13.63
N VAL A 187 0.07 -5.92 -13.35
CA VAL A 187 0.71 -4.90 -14.20
C VAL A 187 2.14 -5.33 -14.54
N GLN A 188 2.43 -5.52 -15.84
CA GLN A 188 3.78 -5.72 -16.35
C GLN A 188 4.49 -4.37 -16.52
N GLY A 189 5.53 -4.11 -15.72
CA GLY A 189 6.44 -2.97 -15.91
C GLY A 189 7.88 -3.39 -16.20
N GLY A 190 8.31 -4.55 -15.69
CA GLY A 190 9.64 -5.11 -15.94
C GLY A 190 9.82 -5.55 -17.39
N MET A 191 11.05 -5.49 -17.89
CA MET A 191 11.37 -5.98 -19.23
C MET A 191 11.94 -7.39 -19.16
N GLY A 192 11.31 -8.32 -19.88
CA GLY A 192 11.66 -9.74 -19.90
C GLY A 192 12.00 -10.26 -21.29
N LYS A 193 11.90 -11.59 -21.45
CA LYS A 193 11.91 -12.24 -22.76
C LYS A 193 10.70 -11.78 -23.60
N ASN A 194 10.82 -11.85 -24.92
CA ASN A 194 9.71 -11.56 -25.84
C ASN A 194 8.52 -12.51 -25.62
N ASP A 195 8.82 -13.79 -25.40
CA ASP A 195 7.84 -14.85 -25.21
C ASP A 195 8.13 -15.63 -23.93
N ILE A 196 7.07 -15.97 -23.22
CA ILE A 196 7.10 -16.74 -21.98
C ILE A 196 5.97 -17.77 -21.95
N THR A 197 6.09 -18.78 -21.09
CA THR A 197 4.94 -19.62 -20.74
C THR A 197 4.04 -18.85 -19.77
N PHE A 198 2.78 -18.66 -20.13
CA PHE A 198 1.84 -17.87 -19.32
C PHE A 198 0.72 -18.76 -18.75
N PRO A 199 0.34 -18.63 -17.45
CA PRO A 199 -0.66 -19.48 -16.82
C PRO A 199 -2.10 -19.02 -17.17
N ILE A 200 -2.48 -19.20 -18.44
CA ILE A 200 -3.75 -18.72 -19.02
C ILE A 200 -4.97 -19.21 -18.22
N MET A 201 -4.98 -20.48 -17.80
CA MET A 201 -6.12 -21.02 -17.05
C MET A 201 -6.28 -20.37 -15.67
N ALA A 202 -5.19 -20.08 -14.97
CA ALA A 202 -5.26 -19.39 -13.68
C ALA A 202 -5.72 -17.94 -13.86
N MET A 203 -5.27 -17.26 -14.92
CA MET A 203 -5.74 -15.92 -15.28
C MET A 203 -7.25 -15.91 -15.57
N CYS A 204 -7.73 -16.82 -16.43
CA CYS A 204 -9.14 -16.88 -16.83
C CYS A 204 -10.05 -17.22 -15.64
N THR A 205 -9.73 -18.28 -14.89
CA THR A 205 -10.59 -18.76 -13.79
C THR A 205 -10.67 -17.80 -12.61
N LYS A 206 -9.67 -16.92 -12.44
CA LYS A 206 -9.67 -15.85 -11.46
C LYS A 206 -10.17 -14.52 -12.01
N GLU A 207 -10.59 -14.45 -13.28
CA GLU A 207 -11.07 -13.22 -13.93
C GLU A 207 -10.09 -12.04 -13.73
N LEU A 208 -8.79 -12.28 -13.93
CA LEU A 208 -7.77 -11.28 -13.65
C LEU A 208 -7.76 -10.16 -14.69
N ASN A 209 -7.42 -8.96 -14.22
CA ASN A 209 -7.09 -7.82 -15.08
C ASN A 209 -5.58 -7.83 -15.36
N VAL A 210 -5.17 -8.06 -16.61
CA VAL A 210 -3.74 -8.11 -16.99
C VAL A 210 -3.42 -6.91 -17.87
N LYS A 211 -2.48 -6.06 -17.43
CA LYS A 211 -2.14 -4.81 -18.11
C LYS A 211 -0.64 -4.71 -18.38
N GLY A 212 -0.29 -4.18 -19.54
CA GLY A 212 1.08 -3.70 -19.80
C GLY A 212 1.26 -2.25 -19.35
N SER A 213 2.48 -1.88 -19.00
CA SER A 213 2.89 -0.50 -18.78
C SER A 213 4.17 -0.22 -19.56
N PHE A 214 4.17 0.85 -20.33
CA PHE A 214 5.35 1.29 -21.06
C PHE A 214 5.63 2.76 -20.77
N ARG A 215 6.72 3.00 -20.04
CA ARG A 215 7.14 4.33 -19.58
C ARG A 215 6.10 4.94 -18.65
N TYR A 216 5.33 5.89 -19.14
CA TYR A 216 4.36 6.71 -18.40
C TYR A 216 3.47 7.46 -19.39
N GLY A 217 2.27 7.82 -18.96
CA GLY A 217 1.29 8.59 -19.71
C GLY A 217 1.47 10.11 -19.58
N SER A 218 0.66 10.85 -20.33
CA SER A 218 0.57 12.31 -20.19
C SER A 218 0.06 12.68 -18.80
N GLY A 219 0.80 13.53 -18.09
CA GLY A 219 0.45 13.99 -16.73
C GLY A 219 1.24 13.30 -15.61
N ASP A 220 1.77 12.09 -15.83
CA ASP A 220 2.49 11.35 -14.80
C ASP A 220 3.76 12.08 -14.33
N TYR A 221 4.49 12.70 -15.26
CA TYR A 221 5.69 13.47 -14.92
C TYR A 221 5.35 14.71 -14.09
N GLN A 222 4.27 15.40 -14.43
CA GLN A 222 3.77 16.54 -13.67
C GLN A 222 3.38 16.11 -12.26
N LEU A 223 2.62 15.02 -12.14
CA LEU A 223 2.23 14.45 -10.85
C LEU A 223 3.46 14.06 -10.00
N ALA A 224 4.46 13.42 -10.59
CA ALA A 224 5.68 13.04 -9.89
C ALA A 224 6.45 14.26 -9.36
N VAL A 225 6.57 15.32 -10.16
CA VAL A 225 7.19 16.58 -9.74
C VAL A 225 6.38 17.25 -8.63
N GLU A 226 5.06 17.25 -8.71
CA GLU A 226 4.18 17.80 -7.67
C GLU A 226 4.30 17.01 -6.36
N MET A 227 4.38 15.67 -6.41
CA MET A 227 4.61 14.82 -5.24
C MET A 227 5.97 15.12 -4.58
N LEU A 228 7.03 15.28 -5.37
CA LEU A 228 8.36 15.65 -4.89
C LEU A 228 8.36 17.05 -4.26
N ALA A 229 7.79 18.04 -4.95
CA ALA A 229 7.72 19.43 -4.50
C ALA A 229 6.89 19.58 -3.21
N ALA A 230 5.82 18.81 -3.07
CA ALA A 230 4.99 18.76 -1.88
C ALA A 230 5.60 17.92 -0.74
N GLY A 231 6.78 17.30 -0.94
CA GLY A 231 7.43 16.44 0.05
C GLY A 231 6.66 15.15 0.36
N ARG A 232 5.74 14.73 -0.52
CA ARG A 232 4.94 13.50 -0.34
C ARG A 232 5.76 12.23 -0.59
N ILE A 233 6.80 12.34 -1.41
CA ILE A 233 7.74 11.26 -1.70
C ILE A 233 9.14 11.86 -1.63
N SER A 234 10.07 11.17 -0.96
CA SER A 234 11.51 11.50 -1.03
C SER A 234 12.23 10.45 -1.85
N VAL A 235 12.92 10.85 -2.92
CA VAL A 235 13.71 9.93 -3.77
C VAL A 235 15.20 9.95 -3.46
N LYS A 236 15.63 10.79 -2.49
CA LYS A 236 17.04 10.98 -2.16
C LYS A 236 17.66 9.69 -1.64
N GLU A 237 16.91 8.94 -0.85
CA GLU A 237 17.27 7.67 -0.23
C GLU A 237 17.48 6.56 -1.26
N LEU A 238 16.89 6.67 -2.46
CA LEU A 238 17.11 5.73 -3.54
C LEU A 238 18.52 5.86 -4.13
N ILE A 239 19.16 7.04 -4.00
CA ILE A 239 20.48 7.33 -4.56
C ILE A 239 21.55 6.69 -3.68
N THR A 240 22.03 5.52 -4.09
CA THR A 240 23.05 4.76 -3.37
C THR A 240 24.47 5.03 -3.86
N GLY A 241 24.63 5.76 -4.97
CA GLY A 241 25.95 6.11 -5.48
C GLY A 241 25.91 7.24 -6.51
N LYS A 242 27.04 7.93 -6.65
CA LYS A 242 27.29 8.94 -7.67
C LYS A 242 28.68 8.74 -8.23
N VAL A 243 28.84 8.92 -9.54
CA VAL A 243 30.14 8.90 -10.22
C VAL A 243 30.29 10.13 -11.11
N ALA A 244 31.53 10.52 -11.38
CA ALA A 244 31.81 11.55 -12.37
C ALA A 244 31.43 11.06 -13.78
N PHE A 245 31.17 11.98 -14.72
CA PHE A 245 30.88 11.64 -16.12
C PHE A 245 31.94 10.72 -16.75
N THR A 246 33.21 10.94 -16.43
CA THR A 246 34.37 10.15 -16.92
C THR A 246 34.39 8.70 -16.40
N GLU A 247 33.56 8.37 -15.41
CA GLU A 247 33.45 7.04 -14.80
C GLU A 247 32.11 6.37 -15.12
N ALA A 248 31.39 6.86 -16.14
CA ALA A 248 30.09 6.32 -16.53
C ALA A 248 30.14 4.81 -16.77
N GLU A 249 31.16 4.30 -17.47
CA GLU A 249 31.30 2.87 -17.75
C GLU A 249 31.32 2.03 -16.47
N ARG A 250 32.09 2.43 -15.45
CA ARG A 250 32.11 1.78 -14.13
C ARG A 250 30.72 1.76 -13.49
N ALA A 251 29.97 2.87 -13.57
CA ALA A 251 28.60 2.90 -13.03
C ALA A 251 27.67 1.90 -13.73
N PHE A 252 27.81 1.69 -15.05
CA PHE A 252 27.05 0.68 -15.77
C PHE A 252 27.45 -0.75 -15.35
N GLU A 253 28.74 -1.01 -15.17
CA GLU A 253 29.24 -2.31 -14.67
C GLU A 253 28.72 -2.62 -13.27
N ASP A 254 28.73 -1.64 -12.36
CA ASP A 254 28.22 -1.79 -10.99
C ASP A 254 26.72 -2.09 -10.98
N VAL A 255 25.92 -1.36 -11.77
CA VAL A 255 24.48 -1.59 -11.91
C VAL A 255 24.19 -2.97 -12.51
N LYS A 256 24.95 -3.37 -13.54
CA LYS A 256 24.87 -4.71 -14.15
C LYS A 256 25.20 -5.82 -13.14
N ALA A 257 26.16 -5.58 -12.25
CA ALA A 257 26.51 -6.48 -11.14
C ALA A 257 25.49 -6.44 -9.99
N GLY A 258 24.41 -5.65 -10.10
CA GLY A 258 23.34 -5.57 -9.12
C GLY A 258 23.65 -4.71 -7.90
N LYS A 259 24.73 -3.92 -7.92
CA LYS A 259 25.15 -3.08 -6.79
C LYS A 259 24.27 -1.84 -6.67
N GLY A 260 23.82 -1.56 -5.44
CA GLY A 260 23.01 -0.38 -5.12
C GLY A 260 21.56 -0.44 -5.62
N ILE A 261 20.87 0.69 -5.48
CA ILE A 261 19.48 0.93 -5.89
C ILE A 261 19.44 1.89 -7.08
N LYS A 262 19.98 3.11 -6.91
CA LYS A 262 20.13 4.09 -7.97
C LYS A 262 21.56 4.65 -7.97
N MET A 263 22.26 4.44 -9.08
CA MET A 263 23.52 5.10 -9.40
C MET A 263 23.23 6.33 -10.26
N LEU A 264 23.82 7.47 -9.90
CA LEU A 264 23.77 8.68 -10.72
C LEU A 264 25.12 8.96 -11.37
N ILE A 265 25.08 9.49 -12.59
CA ILE A 265 26.24 10.03 -13.29
C ILE A 265 26.11 11.54 -13.24
N GLU A 266 27.12 12.21 -12.71
CA GLU A 266 27.16 13.68 -12.68
C GLU A 266 27.29 14.25 -14.10
N GLY A 267 26.78 15.48 -14.30
CA GLY A 267 27.00 16.21 -15.54
C GLY A 267 28.49 16.46 -15.80
N VAL A 268 28.82 16.75 -17.05
CA VAL A 268 30.17 17.20 -17.42
C VAL A 268 30.48 18.47 -16.63
N LYS A 269 31.65 18.52 -15.98
CA LYS A 269 32.11 19.72 -15.28
C LYS A 269 32.73 20.65 -16.33
N ASP A 270 32.33 21.91 -16.28
CA ASP A 270 32.90 23.00 -17.09
C ASP A 270 34.39 23.24 -16.75
#